data_AF-A0A093VB75-F1
#
_entry.id   AF-A0A093VB75-F1
#
_cell.length_a   1.000
_cell.length_b   1.000
_cell.length_c   1.000
_cell.angle_alpha   90.00
_cell.angle_beta   90.00
_cell.angle_gamma   90.00
#
_symmetry.space_group_name_H-M   'P 1'
#
loop_
_entity.id
_entity.type
_entity.pdbx_description
1 polymer ?
#
loop_
_entity_poly.entity_id
_entity_poly.type
_entity_poly.pdbx_seq_one_letter_code
_entity_poly.pdbx_strand_id
1 'polypeptide(L)'
;MVAKSAEHEPFRWSEVIRGVTDIKMWLSASAYFAILSGLYSFGLFLPTIIRDSGFTTNANTVQLWSVIPYAVATVFTVLVAFLSDHFKLRGTLMLFTLPFAIIGYAVIANTSNAQVGYGMTFLMSTGLYASVPCVLVWNSNNSAGHYKRATTSAMQLAIANCGGFVATFIYPARDAPLYHRGHTVILGLLVAAWFLILFNVLYCRKVNKDKADGKYDKYVGYNDDRDPKFVFIL
;
A
#
# COMPACT_ATOMS: atom_id res chain seq x y z
N MET A 1 -9.94 21.78 23.64
CA MET A 1 -9.04 22.38 22.64
C MET A 1 -9.87 22.72 21.43
N VAL A 2 -10.09 24.01 21.21
CA VAL A 2 -10.90 24.55 20.10
C VAL A 2 -10.18 24.21 18.79
N ALA A 3 -10.85 23.49 17.90
CA ALA A 3 -10.41 23.30 16.53
C ALA A 3 -10.21 24.69 15.92
N LYS A 4 -8.96 25.07 15.60
CA LYS A 4 -8.71 26.20 14.72
C LYS A 4 -9.50 25.91 13.45
N SER A 5 -10.54 26.71 13.20
CA SER A 5 -11.31 26.70 11.96
C SER A 5 -10.35 26.55 10.80
N ALA A 6 -10.59 25.54 9.96
CA ALA A 6 -9.93 25.43 8.66
C ALA A 6 -10.08 26.78 7.96
N GLU A 7 -9.00 27.56 7.92
CA GLU A 7 -8.94 28.77 7.10
C GLU A 7 -9.40 28.33 5.72
N HIS A 8 -10.43 28.99 5.19
CA HIS A 8 -10.93 28.74 3.84
C HIS A 8 -9.81 29.10 2.87
N GLU A 9 -8.95 28.13 2.57
CA GLU A 9 -8.00 28.21 1.49
C GLU A 9 -8.85 28.42 0.22
N PRO A 10 -8.64 29.48 -0.56
CA PRO A 10 -9.43 29.67 -1.79
C PRO A 10 -9.04 28.59 -2.79
N PHE A 11 -10.03 27.99 -3.46
CA PHE A 11 -9.79 27.00 -4.50
C PHE A 11 -8.92 27.58 -5.62
N ARG A 12 -7.76 26.98 -5.85
CA ARG A 12 -6.83 27.37 -6.91
C ARG A 12 -6.43 26.15 -7.73
N TRP A 13 -6.65 26.22 -9.03
CA TRP A 13 -6.22 25.19 -9.98
C TRP A 13 -4.71 24.90 -9.94
N SER A 14 -3.91 25.87 -9.51
CA SER A 14 -2.47 25.69 -9.28
C SER A 14 -2.17 24.61 -8.23
N GLU A 15 -3.00 24.49 -7.18
CA GLU A 15 -2.81 23.47 -6.13
C GLU A 15 -3.16 22.07 -6.63
N VAL A 16 -4.14 21.97 -7.54
CA VAL A 16 -4.50 20.71 -8.20
C VAL A 16 -3.37 20.23 -9.10
N ILE A 17 -2.86 21.10 -9.99
CA ILE A 17 -1.74 20.77 -10.89
C ILE A 17 -0.49 20.39 -10.08
N ARG A 18 -0.24 21.09 -8.98
CA ARG A 18 0.86 20.80 -8.07
C ARG A 18 0.71 19.46 -7.36
N GLY A 19 -0.51 19.04 -7.03
CA GLY A 19 -0.77 17.70 -6.51
C GLY A 19 -0.51 16.62 -7.55
N VAL A 20 -0.98 16.82 -8.78
CA VAL A 20 -0.83 15.87 -9.90
C VAL A 20 0.62 15.74 -10.38
N THR A 21 1.42 16.80 -10.29
CA THR A 21 2.82 16.80 -10.72
C THR A 21 3.80 16.40 -9.61
N ASP A 22 3.32 16.07 -8.41
CA ASP A 22 4.19 15.67 -7.30
C ASP A 22 4.76 14.25 -7.53
N ILE A 23 6.09 14.16 -7.62
CA ILE A 23 6.79 12.89 -7.81
C ILE A 23 6.48 11.89 -6.68
N LYS A 24 6.27 12.38 -5.46
CA LYS A 24 5.95 11.53 -4.29
C LYS A 24 4.60 10.85 -4.47
N MET A 25 3.65 11.56 -5.06
CA MET A 25 2.31 11.06 -5.35
C MET A 25 2.38 9.94 -6.39
N TRP A 26 3.16 10.11 -7.46
CA TRP A 26 3.33 9.05 -8.46
C TRP A 26 4.04 7.81 -7.90
N LEU A 27 5.07 8.00 -7.07
CA LEU A 27 5.77 6.91 -6.39
C LEU A 27 4.85 6.16 -5.41
N SER A 28 4.06 6.88 -4.60
CA SER A 28 3.13 6.27 -3.66
C SER A 28 1.92 5.66 -4.36
N ALA A 29 1.45 6.22 -5.47
CA ALA A 29 0.33 5.70 -6.25
C ALA A 29 0.69 4.43 -7.02
N SER A 30 1.87 4.39 -7.64
CA SER A 30 2.38 3.18 -8.31
C SER A 30 2.65 2.04 -7.32
N ALA A 31 3.23 2.35 -6.15
CA ALA A 31 3.36 1.37 -5.08
C ALA A 31 2.01 0.87 -4.58
N TYR A 32 1.03 1.76 -4.40
CA TYR A 32 -0.30 1.39 -3.94
C TYR A 32 -1.05 0.54 -4.97
N PHE A 33 -0.91 0.84 -6.26
CA PHE A 33 -1.43 0.04 -7.36
C PHE A 33 -0.90 -1.41 -7.32
N ALA A 34 0.39 -1.59 -7.12
CA ALA A 34 0.99 -2.92 -7.03
C ALA A 34 0.50 -3.68 -5.79
N ILE A 35 0.39 -3.02 -4.63
CA ILE A 35 -0.15 -3.63 -3.40
C ILE A 35 -1.61 -4.02 -3.59
N LEU A 36 -2.43 -3.15 -4.18
CA LEU A 36 -3.85 -3.43 -4.42
C LEU A 36 -4.05 -4.53 -5.47
N SER A 37 -3.23 -4.56 -6.52
CA SER A 37 -3.27 -5.67 -7.48
C SER A 37 -3.00 -7.02 -6.77
N GLY A 38 -2.01 -7.06 -5.87
CA GLY A 38 -1.81 -8.20 -4.96
C GLY A 38 -3.04 -8.53 -4.13
N LEU A 39 -3.59 -7.54 -3.43
CA LEU A 39 -4.74 -7.71 -2.53
C LEU A 39 -6.00 -8.22 -3.25
N TYR A 40 -6.29 -7.70 -4.45
CA TYR A 40 -7.41 -8.19 -5.26
C TYR A 40 -7.18 -9.64 -5.71
N SER A 41 -5.97 -9.96 -6.17
CA SER A 41 -5.65 -11.33 -6.56
C SER A 41 -5.71 -12.30 -5.39
N PHE A 42 -5.24 -11.89 -4.21
CA PHE A 42 -5.38 -12.70 -3.00
C PHE A 42 -6.83 -13.13 -2.76
N GLY A 43 -7.78 -12.20 -2.89
CA GLY A 43 -9.20 -12.51 -2.76
C GLY A 43 -9.71 -13.50 -3.82
N LEU A 44 -9.13 -13.49 -5.04
CA LEU A 44 -9.53 -14.37 -6.13
C LEU A 44 -9.03 -15.81 -5.95
N PHE A 45 -7.80 -16.02 -5.50
CA PHE A 45 -7.22 -17.37 -5.41
C PHE A 45 -7.32 -18.02 -4.03
N LEU A 46 -7.56 -17.24 -2.96
CA LEU A 46 -7.69 -17.79 -1.61
C LEU A 46 -8.75 -18.92 -1.51
N PRO A 47 -9.96 -18.80 -2.07
CA PRO A 47 -10.92 -19.89 -2.07
C PRO A 47 -10.43 -21.13 -2.82
N THR A 48 -9.69 -20.93 -3.91
CA THR A 48 -9.12 -22.02 -4.72
C THR A 48 -8.05 -22.78 -3.94
N ILE A 49 -7.15 -22.08 -3.24
CA ILE A 49 -6.14 -22.72 -2.37
C ILE A 49 -6.80 -23.55 -1.28
N ILE A 50 -7.86 -23.02 -0.65
CA ILE A 50 -8.59 -23.74 0.42
C ILE A 50 -9.27 -24.99 -0.15
N ARG A 51 -9.85 -24.90 -1.36
CA ARG A 51 -10.44 -26.06 -2.03
C ARG A 51 -9.40 -27.13 -2.37
N ASP A 52 -8.23 -26.71 -2.84
CA ASP A 52 -7.12 -27.61 -3.21
C ASP A 52 -6.48 -28.27 -1.99
N SER A 53 -6.54 -27.62 -0.82
CA SER A 53 -6.04 -28.18 0.45
C SER A 53 -6.81 -29.34 1.04
N GLY A 54 -7.88 -29.78 0.38
CA GLY A 54 -8.60 -31.01 0.75
C GLY A 54 -9.35 -30.92 2.08
N PHE A 55 -9.36 -29.76 2.75
CA PHE A 55 -10.06 -29.57 4.02
C PHE A 55 -11.58 -29.70 3.87
N THR A 56 -12.15 -29.37 2.69
CA THR A 56 -13.59 -29.52 2.40
C THR A 56 -13.94 -29.18 0.94
N THR A 57 -14.95 -29.87 0.38
CA THR A 57 -15.52 -29.56 -0.96
C THR A 57 -16.74 -28.63 -0.87
N ASN A 58 -17.24 -28.37 0.34
CA ASN A 58 -18.45 -27.57 0.57
C ASN A 58 -18.12 -26.07 0.55
N ALA A 59 -18.79 -25.32 -0.33
CA ALA A 59 -18.57 -23.88 -0.51
C ALA A 59 -18.70 -23.07 0.79
N ASN A 60 -19.67 -23.41 1.64
CA ASN A 60 -19.87 -22.73 2.93
C ASN A 60 -18.67 -22.92 3.87
N THR A 61 -18.08 -24.11 3.89
CA THR A 61 -16.93 -24.40 4.75
C THR A 61 -15.65 -23.76 4.19
N VAL A 62 -15.46 -23.72 2.87
CA VAL A 62 -14.36 -22.97 2.23
C VAL A 62 -14.40 -21.50 2.61
N GLN A 63 -15.58 -20.89 2.62
CA GLN A 63 -15.74 -19.49 3.00
C GLN A 63 -15.50 -19.25 4.50
N LEU A 64 -15.88 -20.19 5.37
CA LEU A 64 -15.52 -20.15 6.79
C LEU A 64 -14.00 -20.17 6.99
N TRP A 65 -13.27 -21.01 6.26
CA TRP A 65 -11.80 -21.09 6.34
C TRP A 65 -11.08 -19.87 5.76
N SER A 66 -11.70 -19.16 4.81
CA SER A 66 -11.12 -17.93 4.25
C SER A 66 -11.23 -16.73 5.20
N VAL A 67 -12.21 -16.74 6.11
CA VAL A 67 -12.37 -15.69 7.14
C VAL A 67 -11.19 -15.66 8.11
N ILE A 68 -10.56 -16.81 8.40
CA ILE A 68 -9.49 -16.88 9.42
C ILE A 68 -8.25 -16.06 9.00
N PRO A 69 -7.70 -16.20 7.77
CA PRO A 69 -6.63 -15.32 7.28
C PRO A 69 -6.97 -13.83 7.31
N TYR A 70 -8.23 -13.46 7.01
CA TYR A 70 -8.68 -12.07 7.06
C TYR A 70 -8.80 -11.54 8.50
N ALA A 71 -9.28 -12.36 9.44
CA ALA A 71 -9.38 -11.99 10.84
C ALA A 71 -7.98 -11.74 11.44
N VAL A 72 -7.03 -12.63 11.18
CA VAL A 72 -5.62 -12.45 11.61
C VAL A 72 -5.01 -11.21 10.97
N ALA A 73 -5.22 -11.00 9.66
CA ALA A 73 -4.78 -9.79 8.97
C ALA A 73 -5.36 -8.52 9.59
N THR A 74 -6.62 -8.54 10.01
CA THR A 74 -7.30 -7.39 10.62
C THR A 74 -6.63 -7.01 11.94
N VAL A 75 -6.39 -7.98 12.83
CA VAL A 75 -5.70 -7.73 14.12
C VAL A 75 -4.30 -7.18 13.89
N PHE A 76 -3.53 -7.78 12.98
CA PHE A 76 -2.19 -7.29 12.64
C PHE A 76 -2.21 -5.90 12.02
N THR A 77 -3.17 -5.61 11.14
CA THR A 77 -3.31 -4.29 10.51
C THR A 77 -3.60 -3.22 11.55
N VAL A 78 -4.46 -3.50 12.53
CA VAL A 78 -4.74 -2.56 13.64
C VAL A 78 -3.49 -2.34 14.49
N LEU A 79 -2.76 -3.41 14.84
CA LEU A 79 -1.51 -3.30 15.60
C LEU A 79 -0.47 -2.46 14.85
N VAL A 80 -0.26 -2.75 13.56
CA VAL A 80 0.69 -2.00 12.72
C VAL A 80 0.25 -0.55 12.55
N ALA A 81 -1.06 -0.29 12.39
CA ALA A 81 -1.58 1.08 12.31
C ALA A 81 -1.30 1.86 13.60
N PHE A 82 -1.55 1.25 14.76
CA PHE A 82 -1.27 1.88 16.05
C PHE A 82 0.25 2.13 16.24
N LEU A 83 1.07 1.16 15.85
CA LEU A 83 2.53 1.29 15.88
C LEU A 83 3.01 2.40 14.92
N SER A 84 2.43 2.48 13.73
CA SER A 84 2.72 3.48 12.70
C SER A 84 2.41 4.90 13.15
N ASP A 85 1.29 5.08 13.86
CA ASP A 85 0.91 6.36 14.43
C ASP A 85 1.78 6.74 15.64
N HIS A 86 2.21 5.77 16.45
CA HIS A 86 3.09 6.02 17.59
C HIS A 86 4.51 6.42 17.15
N PHE A 87 5.11 5.67 16.23
CA PHE A 87 6.50 5.91 15.82
C PHE A 87 6.66 6.98 14.75
N LYS A 88 5.59 7.40 14.05
CA LYS A 88 5.66 8.35 12.93
C LYS A 88 6.73 7.94 11.88
N LEU A 89 6.95 6.64 11.70
CA LEU A 89 7.92 6.03 10.78
C LEU A 89 7.19 5.09 9.83
N ARG A 90 6.33 5.68 9.00
CA ARG A 90 5.33 4.96 8.20
C ARG A 90 5.94 4.26 7.00
N GLY A 91 6.84 4.92 6.28
CA GLY A 91 7.53 4.31 5.14
C GLY A 91 8.51 3.22 5.58
N THR A 92 9.10 3.34 6.77
CA THR A 92 9.95 2.29 7.35
C THR A 92 9.14 1.05 7.74
N LEU A 93 7.98 1.22 8.37
CA LEU A 93 7.09 0.09 8.68
C LEU A 93 6.63 -0.64 7.41
N MET A 94 6.30 0.11 6.36
CA MET A 94 5.97 -0.46 5.06
C MET A 94 7.08 -1.30 4.44
N LEU A 95 8.34 -0.87 4.58
CA LEU A 95 9.49 -1.63 4.12
C LEU A 95 9.69 -2.93 4.89
N PHE A 96 9.21 -3.02 6.14
CA PHE A 96 9.20 -4.24 6.93
C PHE A 96 8.00 -5.15 6.65
N THR A 97 6.82 -4.60 6.36
CA THR A 97 5.61 -5.40 6.14
C THR A 97 5.52 -6.00 4.73
N LEU A 98 6.00 -5.29 3.69
CA LEU A 98 5.95 -5.79 2.31
C LEU A 98 6.75 -7.09 2.08
N PRO A 99 7.96 -7.28 2.63
CA PRO A 99 8.71 -8.51 2.48
C PRO A 99 7.94 -9.76 2.93
N PHE A 100 7.11 -9.67 3.97
CA PHE A 100 6.25 -10.78 4.39
C PHE A 100 5.25 -11.17 3.29
N ALA A 101 4.66 -10.18 2.61
CA ALA A 101 3.80 -10.45 1.46
C ALA A 101 4.58 -11.05 0.29
N ILE A 102 5.78 -10.54 -0.01
CA ILE A 102 6.64 -11.06 -1.10
C ILE A 102 7.01 -12.52 -0.84
N ILE A 103 7.40 -12.87 0.39
CA ILE A 103 7.72 -14.25 0.78
C ILE A 103 6.48 -15.15 0.65
N GLY A 104 5.31 -14.66 1.07
CA GLY A 104 4.03 -15.37 0.90
C GLY A 104 3.75 -15.74 -0.55
N TYR A 105 3.85 -14.76 -1.47
CA TYR A 105 3.66 -15.00 -2.90
C TYR A 105 4.76 -15.88 -3.51
N ALA A 106 6.01 -15.73 -3.09
CA ALA A 106 7.14 -16.50 -3.60
C ALA A 106 6.98 -18.00 -3.30
N VAL A 107 6.54 -18.32 -2.09
CA VAL A 107 6.35 -19.71 -1.67
C VAL A 107 5.07 -20.30 -2.26
N ILE A 108 3.96 -19.54 -2.32
CA ILE A 108 2.73 -20.00 -2.98
C ILE A 108 2.98 -20.30 -4.47
N ALA A 109 3.80 -19.49 -5.15
CA ALA A 109 4.14 -19.73 -6.55
C ALA A 109 4.89 -21.06 -6.78
N ASN A 110 5.66 -21.54 -5.80
CA ASN A 110 6.56 -22.70 -5.96
C ASN A 110 6.15 -23.93 -5.15
N THR A 111 5.11 -23.84 -4.31
CA THR A 111 4.65 -24.96 -3.49
C THR A 111 3.52 -25.73 -4.18
N SER A 112 3.63 -27.05 -4.21
CA SER A 112 2.53 -27.97 -4.51
C SER A 112 1.84 -28.50 -3.25
N ASN A 113 2.38 -28.18 -2.06
CA ASN A 113 1.81 -28.62 -0.79
C ASN A 113 0.74 -27.63 -0.32
N ALA A 114 -0.49 -28.11 -0.24
CA ALA A 114 -1.64 -27.28 0.05
C ALA A 114 -1.74 -26.82 1.51
N GLN A 115 -1.16 -27.55 2.48
CA GLN A 115 -1.05 -27.08 3.87
C GLN A 115 -0.11 -25.87 3.97
N VAL A 116 1.00 -25.91 3.22
CA VAL A 116 1.94 -24.80 3.12
C VAL A 116 1.28 -23.62 2.42
N GLY A 117 0.53 -23.87 1.34
CA GLY A 117 -0.26 -22.85 0.64
C GLY A 117 -1.20 -22.09 1.59
N TYR A 118 -1.97 -22.81 2.41
CA TYR A 118 -2.85 -22.18 3.40
C TYR A 118 -2.07 -21.40 4.48
N GLY A 119 -0.98 -21.96 5.02
CA GLY A 119 -0.14 -21.26 5.99
C GLY A 119 0.43 -19.93 5.46
N MET A 120 0.85 -19.91 4.19
CA MET A 120 1.38 -18.70 3.56
C MET A 120 0.33 -17.63 3.30
N THR A 121 -0.96 -17.99 3.20
CA THR A 121 -2.04 -16.99 3.07
C THR A 121 -2.12 -16.05 4.26
N PHE A 122 -1.76 -16.51 5.47
CA PHE A 122 -1.69 -15.66 6.67
C PHE A 122 -0.56 -14.64 6.59
N LEU A 123 0.61 -15.07 6.14
CA LEU A 123 1.78 -14.19 5.97
C LEU A 123 1.50 -13.12 4.91
N MET A 124 0.82 -13.53 3.85
CA MET A 124 0.49 -12.69 2.72
C MET A 124 -0.61 -11.68 3.05
N SER A 125 -1.67 -12.13 3.74
CA SER A 125 -2.76 -11.24 4.18
C SER A 125 -2.24 -10.21 5.19
N THR A 126 -1.47 -10.63 6.19
CA THR A 126 -0.90 -9.70 7.18
C THR A 126 0.00 -8.64 6.53
N GLY A 127 0.89 -9.03 5.60
CA GLY A 127 1.78 -8.10 4.90
C GLY A 127 1.06 -7.11 3.98
N LEU A 128 0.09 -7.57 3.19
CA LEU A 128 -0.68 -6.71 2.27
C LEU A 128 -1.58 -5.74 3.03
N TYR A 129 -2.41 -6.24 3.95
CA TYR A 129 -3.40 -5.42 4.66
C TYR A 129 -2.74 -4.42 5.63
N ALA A 130 -1.63 -4.76 6.26
CA ALA A 130 -0.89 -3.82 7.11
C ALA A 130 -0.27 -2.65 6.33
N SER A 131 0.04 -2.87 5.05
CA SER A 131 0.69 -1.87 4.19
C SER A 131 -0.30 -0.84 3.62
N VAL A 132 -1.56 -1.23 3.37
CA VAL A 132 -2.62 -0.37 2.81
C VAL A 132 -2.83 0.93 3.60
N PRO A 133 -3.13 0.91 4.92
CA PRO A 133 -3.37 2.13 5.67
C PRO A 133 -2.10 2.98 5.74
N CYS A 134 -0.93 2.36 5.84
CA CYS A 134 0.34 3.09 5.88
C CYS A 134 0.55 3.94 4.61
N VAL A 135 0.30 3.41 3.41
CA VAL A 135 0.41 4.18 2.16
C VAL A 135 -0.53 5.38 2.13
N LEU A 136 -1.80 5.14 2.48
CA LEU A 136 -2.85 6.16 2.40
C LEU A 136 -2.56 7.33 3.33
N VAL A 137 -2.24 7.04 4.59
CA VAL A 137 -1.97 8.12 5.55
C VAL A 137 -0.59 8.74 5.30
N TRP A 138 0.37 8.03 4.71
CA TRP A 138 1.66 8.60 4.33
C TRP A 138 1.53 9.68 3.24
N ASN A 139 0.77 9.42 2.18
CA ASN A 139 0.50 10.42 1.13
C ASN A 139 -0.24 11.64 1.68
N SER A 140 -1.25 11.39 2.52
CA SER A 140 -2.02 12.42 3.19
C SER A 140 -1.13 13.29 4.10
N ASN A 141 -0.25 12.69 4.89
CA ASN A 141 0.62 13.45 5.79
C ASN A 141 1.81 14.14 5.10
N ASN A 142 2.21 13.69 3.91
CA ASN A 142 3.29 14.32 3.13
C ASN A 142 2.80 15.32 2.08
N SER A 143 1.53 15.72 2.21
CA SER A 143 0.89 16.76 1.42
C SER A 143 0.29 17.84 2.34
N ALA A 144 0.62 19.09 2.07
CA ALA A 144 0.16 20.29 2.75
C ALA A 144 -0.69 21.12 1.79
N GLY A 145 -1.65 21.87 2.33
CA GLY A 145 -2.74 22.49 1.57
C GLY A 145 -3.93 21.53 1.43
N HIS A 146 -5.13 22.03 1.73
CA HIS A 146 -6.34 21.20 1.79
C HIS A 146 -6.67 20.59 0.42
N TYR A 147 -6.58 21.40 -0.65
CA TYR A 147 -6.87 20.94 -2.02
C TYR A 147 -5.80 20.01 -2.56
N LYS A 148 -4.51 20.30 -2.33
CA LYS A 148 -3.43 19.42 -2.79
C LYS A 148 -3.53 18.03 -2.14
N ARG A 149 -3.78 17.99 -0.83
CA ARG A 149 -3.92 16.75 -0.07
C ARG A 149 -5.15 15.93 -0.50
N ALA A 150 -6.26 16.61 -0.83
CA ALA A 150 -7.43 15.96 -1.40
C ALA A 150 -7.16 15.40 -2.81
N THR A 151 -6.56 16.19 -3.71
CA THR A 151 -6.26 15.77 -5.08
C THR A 151 -5.28 14.59 -5.13
N THR A 152 -4.18 14.67 -4.36
CA THR A 152 -3.16 13.60 -4.30
C THR A 152 -3.74 12.29 -3.78
N SER A 153 -4.61 12.36 -2.75
CA SER A 153 -5.25 11.17 -2.17
C SER A 153 -6.29 10.57 -3.12
N ALA A 154 -7.11 11.40 -3.76
CA ALA A 154 -8.11 10.96 -4.74
C ALA A 154 -7.46 10.30 -5.96
N MET A 155 -6.42 10.92 -6.52
CA MET A 155 -5.72 10.40 -7.68
C MET A 155 -4.90 9.15 -7.35
N GLN A 156 -4.29 9.08 -6.16
CA GLN A 156 -3.68 7.85 -5.66
C GLN A 156 -4.70 6.71 -5.64
N LEU A 157 -5.88 6.92 -5.05
CA LEU A 157 -6.92 5.91 -4.96
C LEU A 157 -7.46 5.51 -6.35
N ALA A 158 -7.60 6.47 -7.27
CA ALA A 158 -8.02 6.19 -8.65
C ALA A 158 -7.04 5.25 -9.36
N ILE A 159 -5.75 5.56 -9.32
CA ILE A 159 -4.69 4.70 -9.91
C ILE A 159 -4.69 3.34 -9.23
N ALA A 160 -4.88 3.29 -7.91
CA ALA A 160 -4.86 2.04 -7.17
C ALA A 160 -5.99 1.08 -7.54
N ASN A 161 -7.20 1.59 -7.78
CA ASN A 161 -8.34 0.78 -8.23
C ASN A 161 -8.10 0.17 -9.62
N CYS A 162 -7.26 0.79 -10.47
CA CYS A 162 -6.83 0.16 -11.73
C CYS A 162 -6.12 -1.19 -11.49
N GLY A 163 -5.53 -1.41 -10.32
CA GLY A 163 -4.91 -2.68 -9.93
C GLY A 163 -5.88 -3.85 -9.90
N GLY A 164 -7.18 -3.59 -9.65
CA GLY A 164 -8.23 -4.61 -9.69
C GLY A 164 -8.48 -5.16 -11.10
N PHE A 165 -8.44 -4.30 -12.10
CA PHE A 165 -8.52 -4.73 -13.51
C PHE A 165 -7.31 -5.59 -13.88
N VAL A 166 -6.11 -5.17 -13.46
CA VAL A 166 -4.89 -5.91 -13.75
C VAL A 166 -4.91 -7.28 -13.05
N ALA A 167 -5.40 -7.36 -11.81
CA ALA A 167 -5.58 -8.61 -11.08
C ALA A 167 -6.53 -9.59 -11.79
N THR A 168 -7.62 -9.14 -12.42
CA THR A 168 -8.56 -10.03 -13.10
C THR A 168 -8.02 -10.59 -14.42
N PHE A 169 -7.23 -9.81 -15.17
CA PHE A 169 -6.61 -10.28 -16.43
C PHE A 169 -5.42 -11.21 -16.21
N ILE A 170 -4.71 -11.07 -15.09
CA ILE A 170 -3.51 -11.87 -14.76
C ILE A 170 -3.85 -13.31 -14.33
N TYR A 171 -5.09 -13.57 -13.89
CA TYR A 171 -5.54 -14.88 -13.40
C TYR A 171 -6.59 -15.53 -14.33
N PRO A 172 -6.23 -15.93 -15.57
CA PRO A 172 -7.14 -16.66 -16.44
C PRO A 172 -7.47 -18.03 -15.85
N ALA A 173 -8.72 -18.48 -15.99
CA ALA A 173 -9.19 -19.78 -15.50
C ALA A 173 -8.39 -20.98 -16.07
N ARG A 174 -7.69 -20.78 -17.19
CA ARG A 174 -6.82 -21.77 -17.84
C ARG A 174 -5.57 -22.12 -17.03
N ASP A 175 -5.10 -21.21 -16.17
CA ASP A 175 -3.90 -21.41 -15.36
C ASP A 175 -4.21 -21.99 -13.96
N ALA A 176 -5.47 -22.35 -13.71
CA ALA A 176 -5.86 -23.10 -12.51
C ALA A 176 -5.22 -24.50 -12.51
N PRO A 177 -4.87 -25.08 -11.35
CA PRO A 177 -5.05 -24.57 -9.99
C PRO A 177 -3.85 -23.81 -9.40
N LEU A 178 -2.66 -23.91 -10.00
CA LEU A 178 -1.43 -23.34 -9.43
C LEU A 178 -1.19 -21.86 -9.79
N TYR A 179 -1.86 -21.30 -10.81
CA TYR A 179 -1.78 -19.90 -11.26
C TYR A 179 -0.36 -19.31 -11.27
N HIS A 180 0.65 -20.11 -11.64
CA HIS A 180 2.06 -19.76 -11.48
C HIS A 180 2.44 -18.45 -12.18
N ARG A 181 1.89 -18.21 -13.38
CA ARG A 181 2.06 -16.96 -14.13
C ARG A 181 1.48 -15.76 -13.39
N GLY A 182 0.31 -15.92 -12.78
CA GLY A 182 -0.32 -14.85 -12.03
C GLY A 182 0.46 -14.47 -10.77
N HIS A 183 0.89 -15.48 -10.01
CA HIS A 183 1.68 -15.25 -8.80
C HIS A 183 3.05 -14.63 -9.08
N THR A 184 3.72 -15.02 -10.17
CA THR A 184 5.03 -14.44 -10.55
C THR A 184 4.93 -12.99 -10.99
N VAL A 185 3.89 -12.61 -11.75
CA VAL A 185 3.65 -11.20 -12.12
C VAL A 185 3.39 -10.35 -10.88
N ILE A 186 2.58 -10.83 -9.95
CA ILE A 186 2.28 -10.08 -8.71
C ILE A 186 3.49 -9.99 -7.79
N LEU A 187 4.29 -11.05 -7.70
CA LEU A 187 5.56 -11.00 -7.00
C LEU A 187 6.46 -9.91 -7.58
N GLY A 188 6.57 -9.82 -8.92
CA GLY A 188 7.31 -8.75 -9.59
C GLY A 188 6.76 -7.36 -9.25
N LEU A 189 5.43 -7.19 -9.24
CA LEU A 189 4.78 -5.94 -8.85
C LEU A 189 5.04 -5.58 -7.39
N LEU A 190 4.99 -6.54 -6.46
CA LEU A 190 5.26 -6.29 -5.03
C LEU A 190 6.73 -5.96 -4.77
N VAL A 191 7.66 -6.61 -5.48
CA VAL A 191 9.09 -6.25 -5.43
C VAL A 191 9.30 -4.83 -5.96
N ALA A 192 8.67 -4.49 -7.09
CA ALA A 192 8.69 -3.12 -7.62
C ALA A 192 8.10 -2.12 -6.62
N ALA A 193 6.99 -2.46 -5.96
CA ALA A 193 6.38 -1.64 -4.92
C ALA A 193 7.33 -1.39 -3.74
N TRP A 194 8.06 -2.42 -3.32
CA TRP A 194 9.06 -2.29 -2.26
C TRP A 194 10.17 -1.30 -2.63
N PHE A 195 10.71 -1.40 -3.84
CA PHE A 195 11.69 -0.42 -4.34
C PHE A 195 11.09 0.98 -4.47
N LEU A 196 9.85 1.12 -4.97
CA LEU A 196 9.19 2.42 -5.09
C LEU A 196 8.97 3.09 -3.73
N ILE A 197 8.58 2.31 -2.71
CA ILE A 197 8.47 2.79 -1.32
C ILE A 197 9.85 3.18 -0.80
N LEU A 198 10.88 2.36 -1.03
CA LEU A 198 12.25 2.69 -0.63
C LEU A 198 12.73 4.00 -1.27
N PHE A 199 12.51 4.18 -2.58
CA PHE A 199 12.83 5.42 -3.28
C PHE A 199 12.07 6.61 -2.71
N ASN A 200 10.79 6.45 -2.37
CA ASN A 200 9.99 7.51 -1.78
C ASN A 200 10.46 7.86 -0.34
N VAL A 201 10.85 6.86 0.46
CA VAL A 201 11.48 7.08 1.79
C VAL A 201 12.80 7.82 1.64
N LEU A 202 13.67 7.39 0.71
CA LEU A 202 14.96 8.03 0.45
C LEU A 202 14.79 9.47 -0.09
N TYR A 203 13.79 9.69 -0.94
CA TYR A 203 13.44 11.01 -1.43
C TYR A 203 12.96 11.92 -0.29
N CYS A 204 12.08 11.42 0.58
CA CYS A 204 11.66 12.16 1.78
C CYS A 204 12.84 12.46 2.72
N ARG A 205 13.77 11.51 2.92
CA ARG A 205 15.03 11.76 3.67
C ARG A 205 15.85 12.87 3.03
N LYS A 206 16.05 12.81 1.71
CA LYS A 206 16.84 13.79 0.97
C LYS A 206 16.24 15.18 1.07
N VAL A 207 14.93 15.31 0.86
CA VAL A 207 14.23 16.60 0.94
C VAL A 207 14.25 17.15 2.36
N ASN A 208 14.10 16.30 3.39
CA ASN A 208 14.24 16.74 4.78
C ASN A 208 15.67 17.23 5.08
N LYS A 209 16.70 16.59 4.52
CA LYS A 209 18.09 17.05 4.64
C LYS A 209 18.32 18.37 3.89
N ASP A 210 17.82 18.49 2.67
CA ASP A 210 17.93 19.72 1.87
C ASP A 210 17.18 20.90 2.53
N LYS A 211 16.08 20.63 3.27
CA LYS A 211 15.39 21.63 4.10
C LYS A 211 16.21 22.03 5.31
N ALA A 212 16.86 21.08 5.99
CA ALA A 212 17.76 21.37 7.11
C ALA A 212 19.01 22.15 6.67
N ASP A 213 19.49 21.92 5.44
CA ASP A 213 20.60 22.65 4.81
C ASP A 213 20.19 24.04 4.28
N GLY A 214 18.96 24.51 4.52
CA GLY A 214 18.49 25.86 4.16
C GLY A 214 18.15 26.08 2.68
N LYS A 215 18.21 25.05 1.83
CA LYS A 215 17.92 25.18 0.37
C LYS A 215 16.45 25.56 0.09
N TYR A 216 15.59 25.42 1.09
CA TYR A 216 14.16 25.73 1.02
C TYR A 216 13.79 27.04 1.75
N ASP A 217 14.77 27.83 2.21
CA ASP A 217 14.53 29.10 2.92
C ASP A 217 13.75 30.12 2.08
N LYS A 218 13.83 30.02 0.75
CA LYS A 218 13.03 30.82 -0.19
C LYS A 218 11.51 30.55 -0.10
N TYR A 219 11.08 29.49 0.57
CA TYR A 219 9.68 29.10 0.73
C TYR A 219 9.18 29.28 2.18
N VAL A 220 9.94 29.93 3.05
CA VAL A 220 9.51 30.28 4.42
C VAL A 220 8.25 31.16 4.35
N GLY A 221 7.18 30.74 5.03
CA GLY A 221 5.93 31.52 5.12
C GLY A 221 4.93 31.24 4.00
N TYR A 222 5.22 30.32 3.08
CA TYR A 222 4.24 29.84 2.09
C TYR A 222 3.22 28.85 2.68
N ASN A 223 3.38 28.39 3.94
CA ASN A 223 2.46 27.45 4.62
C ASN A 223 2.16 26.17 3.83
N ASP A 224 3.19 25.62 3.17
CA ASP A 224 3.05 24.55 2.20
C ASP A 224 4.12 23.46 2.40
N ASP A 225 4.05 22.38 1.63
CA ASP A 225 4.99 21.25 1.62
C ASP A 225 6.44 21.64 1.36
N ARG A 226 6.67 22.84 0.83
CA ARG A 226 8.01 23.39 0.55
C ARG A 226 8.54 24.21 1.72
N ASP A 227 7.69 24.55 2.68
CA ASP A 227 8.11 25.29 3.87
C ASP A 227 9.14 24.45 4.64
N PRO A 228 10.30 25.02 5.01
CA PRO A 228 11.32 24.31 5.78
C PRO A 228 10.82 23.82 7.15
N LYS A 229 9.76 24.42 7.71
CA LYS A 229 9.13 23.94 8.96
C LYS A 229 8.31 22.66 8.78
N PHE A 230 7.91 22.33 7.56
CA PHE A 230 7.15 21.12 7.26
C PHE A 230 8.10 19.93 7.03
N VAL A 231 8.24 19.06 8.02
CA VAL A 231 9.11 17.88 7.94
C VAL A 231 8.32 16.70 7.37
N PHE A 232 8.80 16.10 6.28
CA PHE A 232 8.16 14.91 5.71
C PHE A 232 8.31 13.72 6.65
N ILE A 233 7.24 12.94 6.77
CA ILE A 233 7.23 11.69 7.52
C ILE A 233 7.94 10.63 6.69
N LEU A 234 8.79 9.86 7.36
CA LEU A 234 9.61 8.78 6.80
C LEU A 234 8.89 7.44 6.76
#